data_AF-A0A9P3CZE5-F1
#
_entry.id   AF-A0A9P3CZE5-F1
#
_cell.length_a   1.000
_cell.length_b   1.000
_cell.length_c   1.000
_cell.angle_alpha   90.00
_cell.angle_beta   90.00
_cell.angle_gamma   90.00
#
_symmetry.space_group_name_H-M   'P 1'
#
loop_
_entity.id
_entity.type
_entity.pdbx_description
1 polymer ?
#
loop_
_entity_poly.entity_id
_entity_poly.type
_entity_poly.pdbx_seq_one_letter_code
_entity_poly.pdbx_strand_id
1 'polypeptide(L)'
;MLAHSNVNSEVEKANEESCRNLMKVAGMAMKARQDGTPLEAMLQAIDIAKKDGLSNEGGESFRQILIDAYSQLEYSSQEYRQRAINDFSSKYYVNCMKGYGATP
;
A
#
# COMPACT_ATOMS: atom_id res chain seq x y z
N MET A 1 -36.38 3.97 11.83
CA MET A 1 -35.30 2.99 11.55
C MET A 1 -34.59 3.33 10.22
N LEU A 2 -33.87 4.45 10.13
CA LEU A 2 -33.17 4.86 8.88
C LEU A 2 -31.68 5.20 9.08
N ALA A 3 -31.15 5.13 10.32
CA ALA A 3 -29.75 5.46 10.59
C ALA A 3 -28.77 4.32 10.26
N HIS A 4 -29.21 3.05 10.34
CA HIS A 4 -28.30 1.90 10.20
C HIS A 4 -27.84 1.64 8.75
N SER A 5 -28.67 1.94 7.74
CA SER A 5 -28.29 1.70 6.33
C SER A 5 -27.31 2.74 5.79
N ASN A 6 -27.41 3.99 6.24
CA ASN A 6 -26.53 5.06 5.76
C ASN A 6 -25.10 4.89 6.31
N VAL A 7 -24.99 4.56 7.61
CA VAL A 7 -23.71 4.31 8.30
C VAL A 7 -22.95 3.14 7.69
N ASN A 8 -23.62 2.05 7.34
CA ASN A 8 -22.94 0.90 6.72
C ASN A 8 -22.29 1.26 5.38
N SER A 9 -22.98 2.07 4.57
CA SER A 9 -22.46 2.52 3.26
C SER A 9 -21.30 3.51 3.37
N GLU A 10 -21.27 4.34 4.42
CA GLU A 10 -20.17 5.28 4.69
C GLU A 10 -18.92 4.54 5.18
N VAL A 11 -19.09 3.54 6.04
CA VAL A 11 -17.99 2.67 6.50
C VAL A 11 -17.40 1.86 5.35
N GLU A 12 -18.24 1.28 4.49
CA GLU A 12 -17.78 0.56 3.30
C GLU A 12 -16.94 1.44 2.37
N LYS A 13 -17.37 2.69 2.14
CA LYS A 13 -16.62 3.67 1.33
C LYS A 13 -15.28 4.05 1.97
N ALA A 14 -15.26 4.29 3.28
CA ALA A 14 -14.04 4.63 4.00
C ALA A 14 -13.02 3.46 4.00
N ASN A 15 -13.51 2.23 4.15
CA ASN A 15 -12.71 1.01 4.06
C ASN A 15 -12.12 0.85 2.65
N GLU A 16 -12.94 1.01 1.63
CA GLU A 16 -12.55 0.96 0.22
C GLU A 16 -11.47 2.00 -0.10
N GLU A 17 -11.66 3.25 0.33
CA GLU A 17 -10.69 4.33 0.14
C GLU A 17 -9.36 4.00 0.84
N SER A 18 -9.42 3.51 2.08
CA SER A 18 -8.24 3.10 2.84
C SER A 18 -7.47 1.98 2.14
N CYS A 19 -8.16 0.96 1.63
CA CYS A 19 -7.53 -0.13 0.88
C CYS A 19 -6.95 0.30 -0.47
N ARG A 20 -7.60 1.25 -1.17
CA ARG A 20 -7.04 1.86 -2.39
C ARG A 20 -5.79 2.69 -2.12
N ASN A 21 -5.77 3.43 -1.01
CA ASN A 21 -4.58 4.16 -0.59
C ASN A 21 -3.43 3.20 -0.27
N LEU A 22 -3.71 2.10 0.44
CA LEU A 22 -2.72 1.07 0.73
C LEU A 22 -2.17 0.41 -0.56
N MET A 23 -3.07 0.07 -1.50
CA MET A 23 -2.72 -0.46 -2.82
C MET A 23 -1.76 0.47 -3.57
N LYS A 24 -2.07 1.77 -3.59
CA LYS A 24 -1.26 2.80 -4.25
C LYS A 24 0.15 2.86 -3.65
N VAL A 25 0.25 2.89 -2.32
CA VAL A 25 1.54 2.94 -1.62
C VAL A 25 2.36 1.67 -1.88
N ALA A 26 1.73 0.50 -1.82
CA ALA A 26 2.37 -0.77 -2.16
C ALA A 26 2.89 -0.79 -3.60
N GLY A 27 2.11 -0.29 -4.56
CA GLY A 27 2.55 -0.16 -5.96
C GLY A 27 3.76 0.76 -6.12
N MET A 28 3.77 1.92 -5.44
CA MET A 28 4.91 2.84 -5.47
C MET A 28 6.17 2.23 -4.85
N ALA A 29 6.04 1.53 -3.71
CA ALA A 29 7.14 0.83 -3.06
C ALA A 29 7.74 -0.25 -3.96
N MET A 30 6.89 -1.09 -4.57
CA MET A 30 7.37 -2.14 -5.47
C MET A 30 7.97 -1.57 -6.75
N LYS A 31 7.41 -0.47 -7.27
CA LYS A 31 7.99 0.24 -8.41
C LYS A 31 9.40 0.75 -8.08
N ALA A 32 9.58 1.42 -6.93
CA ALA A 32 10.88 1.90 -6.49
C ALA A 32 11.91 0.75 -6.41
N ARG A 33 11.51 -0.40 -5.86
CA ARG A 33 12.32 -1.62 -5.87
C ARG A 33 12.67 -2.08 -7.29
N GLN A 34 11.69 -2.23 -8.17
CA GLN A 34 11.93 -2.71 -9.55
C GLN A 34 12.75 -1.75 -10.40
N ASP A 35 12.75 -0.46 -10.07
CA ASP A 35 13.60 0.55 -10.71
C ASP A 35 15.02 0.61 -10.13
N GLY A 36 15.32 -0.18 -9.09
CA GLY A 36 16.63 -0.20 -8.44
C GLY A 36 16.87 0.99 -7.50
N THR A 37 15.82 1.67 -7.06
CA THR A 37 15.95 2.73 -6.05
C THR A 37 16.45 2.11 -4.75
N PRO A 38 17.52 2.61 -4.11
CA PRO A 38 17.99 2.06 -2.84
C PRO A 38 16.94 2.18 -1.73
N LEU A 39 16.84 1.16 -0.86
CA LEU A 39 15.92 1.18 0.29
C LEU A 39 16.14 2.42 1.18
N GLU A 40 17.40 2.80 1.38
CA GLU A 40 17.77 3.98 2.17
C GLU A 40 17.08 5.25 1.68
N ALA A 41 17.03 5.47 0.35
CA ALA A 41 16.37 6.65 -0.21
C ALA A 41 14.86 6.67 0.09
N MET A 42 14.21 5.51 0.07
CA MET A 42 12.79 5.40 0.42
C MET A 42 12.54 5.57 1.92
N LEU A 43 13.46 5.12 2.78
CA LEU A 43 13.39 5.36 4.22
C LEU A 43 13.56 6.85 4.55
N GLN A 44 14.49 7.53 3.88
CA GLN A 44 14.66 8.98 4.00
C GLN A 44 13.39 9.74 3.57
N ALA A 45 12.71 9.29 2.51
CA ALA A 45 11.45 9.87 2.08
C ALA A 45 10.35 9.75 3.16
N ILE A 46 10.29 8.62 3.90
CA ILE A 46 9.39 8.48 5.05
C ILE A 46 9.77 9.46 6.16
N ASP A 47 11.06 9.59 6.47
CA ASP A 47 11.51 10.49 7.54
C ASP A 47 11.23 11.96 7.22
N ILE A 48 11.30 12.35 5.94
CA ILE A 48 10.88 13.68 5.46
C ILE A 48 9.36 13.82 5.61
N ALA A 49 8.57 12.86 5.11
CA ALA A 49 7.12 12.91 5.21
C ALA A 49 6.64 13.00 6.68
N LYS A 50 7.30 12.33 7.62
CA LYS A 50 7.02 12.44 9.07
C LYS A 50 7.24 13.86 9.59
N LYS A 51 8.26 14.58 9.11
CA LYS A 51 8.48 16.00 9.45
C LYS A 51 7.41 16.91 8.87
N ASP A 52 6.85 16.53 7.72
CA ASP A 52 5.82 17.28 6.99
C ASP A 52 4.38 16.92 7.43
N GLY A 53 4.22 16.16 8.51
CA GLY A 53 2.92 15.87 9.13
C GLY A 53 2.35 14.47 8.88
N LEU A 54 3.11 13.55 8.27
CA LEU A 54 2.73 12.13 8.25
C LEU A 54 2.69 11.59 9.69
N SER A 55 1.58 10.96 10.07
CA SER A 55 1.45 10.35 11.39
C SER A 55 2.49 9.25 11.61
N ASN A 56 2.86 9.01 12.88
CA ASN A 56 3.79 7.93 13.23
C ASN A 56 3.29 6.58 12.72
N GLU A 57 2.00 6.29 12.90
CA GLU A 57 1.33 5.07 12.43
C GLU A 57 1.37 4.93 10.90
N GLY A 58 1.12 6.02 10.17
CA GLY A 58 1.24 6.05 8.71
C GLY A 58 2.67 5.79 8.26
N GLY A 59 3.66 6.39 8.92
CA GLY A 59 5.07 6.16 8.63
C GLY A 59 5.54 4.73 8.93
N GLU A 60 5.08 4.10 10.02
CA GLU A 60 5.37 2.70 10.30
C GLU A 60 4.69 1.76 9.29
N SER A 61 3.45 2.06 8.88
CA SER A 61 2.76 1.31 7.84
C SER A 61 3.52 1.36 6.52
N PHE A 62 4.03 2.53 6.12
CA PHE A 62 4.85 2.67 4.91
C PHE A 62 6.18 1.92 5.04
N ARG A 63 6.82 1.95 6.22
CA ARG A 63 8.06 1.21 6.48
C ARG A 63 7.87 -0.30 6.30
N GLN A 64 6.76 -0.86 6.78
CA GLN A 64 6.46 -2.28 6.62
C GLN A 64 6.27 -2.68 5.15
N ILE A 65 5.56 -1.85 4.37
CA ILE A 65 5.36 -2.05 2.94
C ILE A 65 6.70 -2.01 2.19
N LEU A 66 7.60 -1.07 2.53
CA LEU A 66 8.93 -1.01 1.94
C LEU A 66 9.74 -2.27 2.28
N ILE A 67 9.73 -2.74 3.52
CA ILE A 67 10.45 -3.96 3.90
C ILE A 67 9.97 -5.16 3.07
N ASP A 68 8.65 -5.32 2.90
CA ASP A 68 8.09 -6.39 2.07
C ASP A 68 8.50 -6.23 0.61
N ALA A 69 8.34 -5.04 0.02
CA ALA A 69 8.71 -4.77 -1.38
C ALA A 69 10.19 -5.07 -1.64
N TYR A 70 11.09 -4.61 -0.77
CA TYR A 70 12.53 -4.79 -0.93
C TYR A 70 13.02 -6.22 -0.61
N SER A 71 12.17 -7.04 0.02
CA SER A 71 12.41 -8.48 0.15
C SER A 71 12.11 -9.26 -1.14
N GLN A 72 11.39 -8.65 -2.10
CA GLN A 72 11.09 -9.27 -3.38
C GLN A 72 12.27 -9.18 -4.37
N LEU A 73 12.27 -10.07 -5.35
CA LEU A 73 13.25 -10.10 -6.44
C LEU A 73 13.11 -8.87 -7.34
N GLU A 74 14.23 -8.43 -7.91
CA GLU A 74 14.26 -7.48 -9.01
C GLU A 74 14.28 -8.24 -10.35
N TYR A 75 13.48 -7.77 -11.31
CA TYR A 75 13.42 -8.35 -12.64
C TYR A 75 14.13 -7.45 -13.64
N SER A 76 14.81 -8.03 -14.63
CA SER A 76 15.44 -7.27 -15.72
C SER A 76 14.45 -6.87 -16.82
N SER A 77 13.45 -7.72 -17.09
CA SER A 77 12.47 -7.45 -18.14
C SER A 77 11.39 -6.47 -17.68
N GLN A 78 10.96 -5.57 -18.55
CA GLN A 78 9.86 -4.65 -18.28
C GLN A 78 8.54 -5.38 -17.97
N GLU A 79 8.25 -6.48 -18.67
CA GLU A 79 7.01 -7.25 -18.45
C GLU A 79 6.95 -7.82 -17.01
N TYR A 80 7.99 -8.52 -16.57
CA TYR A 80 8.02 -9.07 -15.21
C TYR A 80 8.05 -7.98 -14.12
N ARG A 81 8.71 -6.84 -14.36
CA ARG A 81 8.64 -5.68 -13.45
C ARG A 81 7.19 -5.21 -13.28
N GLN A 82 6.49 -4.99 -14.39
CA GLN A 82 5.11 -4.50 -14.36
C GLN A 82 4.18 -5.52 -13.69
N ARG A 83 4.37 -6.81 -13.97
CA ARG A 83 3.62 -7.88 -13.31
C ARG A 83 3.86 -7.89 -11.81
N ALA A 84 5.12 -7.82 -11.37
CA ALA A 84 5.46 -7.78 -9.95
C ALA A 84 4.84 -6.56 -9.24
N ILE A 85 4.83 -5.38 -9.87
CA ILE A 85 4.17 -4.17 -9.33
C ILE A 85 2.65 -4.38 -9.21
N ASN A 86 2.01 -4.93 -10.23
CA ASN A 86 0.57 -5.16 -10.25
C ASN A 86 0.15 -6.20 -9.20
N ASP A 87 0.85 -7.32 -9.14
CA ASP A 87 0.56 -8.42 -8.20
C ASP A 87 0.80 -7.96 -6.76
N PHE A 88 1.91 -7.26 -6.51
CA PHE A 88 2.24 -6.73 -5.19
C PHE A 88 1.20 -5.71 -4.72
N SER A 89 0.84 -4.72 -5.56
CA SER A 89 -0.18 -3.73 -5.18
C SER A 89 -1.55 -4.38 -4.95
N SER A 90 -1.97 -5.29 -5.82
CA SER A 90 -3.24 -6.02 -5.69
C SER A 90 -3.28 -6.88 -4.41
N LYS A 91 -2.17 -7.52 -4.03
CA LYS A 91 -2.06 -8.29 -2.77
C LYS A 91 -2.47 -7.44 -1.56
N TYR A 92 -1.98 -6.20 -1.49
CA TYR A 92 -2.28 -5.30 -0.37
C TYR A 92 -3.75 -4.86 -0.35
N TYR A 93 -4.32 -4.54 -1.51
CA TYR A 93 -5.75 -4.24 -1.61
C TYR A 93 -6.61 -5.40 -1.13
N VAL A 94 -6.38 -6.59 -1.69
CA VAL A 94 -7.18 -7.79 -1.41
C VAL A 94 -7.08 -8.17 0.06
N ASN A 95 -5.89 -8.13 0.66
CA ASN A 95 -5.72 -8.45 2.08
C ASN A 95 -6.37 -7.39 2.99
N CYS A 96 -6.31 -6.12 2.62
CA CYS A 96 -6.98 -5.05 3.34
C CYS A 96 -8.51 -5.24 3.34
N MET A 97 -9.11 -5.49 2.17
CA MET A 97 -10.56 -5.71 2.05
C MET A 97 -11.00 -6.97 2.80
N LYS A 98 -10.22 -8.05 2.74
CA LYS A 98 -10.46 -9.25 3.57
C LYS A 98 -10.42 -8.94 5.07
N GLY A 99 -9.52 -8.06 5.49
CA GLY A 99 -9.47 -7.57 6.87
C GLY A 99 -10.75 -6.85 7.31
N TYR A 100 -11.44 -6.18 6.39
CA TYR A 100 -12.77 -5.59 6.61
C TYR A 100 -13.93 -6.58 6.43
N GLY A 101 -13.65 -7.87 6.23
CA GLY A 101 -14.68 -8.90 6.10
C GLY A 101 -15.22 -9.08 4.68
N ALA A 102 -14.60 -8.49 3.65
CA ALA A 102 -14.95 -8.81 2.27
C ALA A 102 -14.60 -10.28 1.99
N THR A 103 -15.63 -11.08 1.72
CA THR A 103 -15.47 -12.46 1.25
C THR A 103 -15.29 -12.48 -0.29
N PRO A 104 -14.63 -13.50 -0.85
CA PRO A 104 -14.61 -13.72 -2.29
C PRO A 104 -16.00 -13.79 -2.91
#